data_AF-R9KNN7-F1
#
_entry.id   AF-R9KNN7-F1
#
_cell.length_a   1.000
_cell.length_b   1.000
_cell.length_c   1.000
_cell.angle_alpha   90.00
_cell.angle_beta   90.00
_cell.angle_gamma   90.00
#
_symmetry.space_group_name_H-M   'P 1'
#
loop_
_entity.id
_entity.type
_entity.pdbx_description
1 polymer ?
#
loop_
_entity_poly.entity_id
_entity_poly.type
_entity_poly.pdbx_seq_one_letter_code
_entity_poly.pdbx_strand_id
1 'polypeptide(L)' 'MLALYNGTAAGYVFLYHKCRWGGLGGYNILGVVDLSVFEKYRRKKIATMLLDAAENIARQHCNKIYLDVCLNSQE' A
#
# COMPACT_ATOMS: atom_id res chain seq x y z
N MET A 1 -7.85 -0.17 -2.26
CA MET A 1 -8.17 -1.48 -2.87
C MET A 1 -8.35 -2.52 -1.77
N LEU A 2 -9.24 -3.49 -1.99
CA LEU A 2 -9.52 -4.57 -1.05
C LEU A 2 -9.07 -5.90 -1.66
N ALA A 3 -8.29 -6.69 -0.93
CA ALA A 3 -7.95 -8.05 -1.32
C ALA A 3 -8.99 -9.03 -0.79
N LEU A 4 -9.46 -9.92 -1.65
CA LEU A 4 -10.33 -11.03 -1.28
C LEU A 4 -9.56 -12.35 -1.39
N TYR A 5 -9.69 -13.20 -0.38
CA TYR A 5 -9.22 -14.57 -0.38
C TYR A 5 -10.43 -15.49 -0.24
N ASN A 6 -10.73 -16.27 -1.28
CA ASN A 6 -11.94 -17.10 -1.37
C ASN A 6 -13.22 -16.32 -1.02
N GLY A 7 -13.39 -15.13 -1.60
CA GLY A 7 -14.55 -14.26 -1.38
C GLY A 7 -14.57 -13.51 -0.04
N THR A 8 -13.61 -13.76 0.85
CA THR A 8 -13.53 -13.08 2.16
C THR A 8 -12.47 -11.98 2.16
N ALA A 9 -12.76 -10.83 2.77
CA ALA A 9 -11.79 -9.76 2.96
C ALA A 9 -10.53 -10.27 3.67
N ALA A 10 -9.37 -10.08 3.04
CA ALA A 10 -8.10 -10.60 3.50
C ALA A 10 -7.06 -9.52 3.82
N GLY A 11 -7.24 -8.34 3.27
CA GLY A 11 -6.38 -7.19 3.48
C GLY A 11 -6.79 -6.03 2.59
N TYR A 12 -6.13 -4.90 2.74
CA TYR A 12 -6.42 -3.71 1.97
C TYR A 12 -5.17 -2.86 1.81
N VAL A 13 -5.24 -1.94 0.84
CA VAL A 13 -4.28 -0.85 0.70
C VAL A 13 -5.03 0.45 0.40
N PHE A 14 -4.70 1.50 1.15
CA PHE A 14 -5.17 2.86 0.89
C PHE A 14 -4.07 3.64 0.20
N LEU A 15 -4.46 4.28 -0.90
CA LEU A 15 -3.58 5.08 -1.74
C LEU A 15 -4.06 6.51 -1.74
N TYR A 16 -3.12 7.46 -1.75
CA TYR A 16 -3.42 8.86 -1.85
C TYR A 16 -2.52 9.51 -2.89
N HIS A 17 -3.12 10.11 -3.91
CA HIS A 17 -2.41 10.83 -4.96
C HIS A 17 -2.26 12.30 -4.58
N LYS A 18 -1.06 12.88 -4.76
CA LYS A 18 -0.74 14.26 -4.32
C LYS A 18 -1.00 14.47 -2.83
N CYS A 19 -0.47 13.57 -2.02
CA CYS A 19 -0.56 13.68 -0.56
C CYS A 19 0.05 15.00 -0.11
N ARG A 20 -0.64 15.77 0.74
CA ARG A 20 -0.13 17.05 1.24
C ARG A 20 0.77 16.89 2.48
N TRP A 21 0.92 15.67 2.97
CA TRP A 21 1.64 15.31 4.20
C TRP A 21 2.50 14.06 3.99
N GLY A 22 3.38 13.77 4.94
CA GLY A 22 4.35 12.66 4.87
C GLY A 22 5.71 13.08 4.31
N GLY A 23 6.67 12.15 4.25
CA GLY A 23 8.07 12.44 3.87
C GLY A 23 8.24 12.98 2.45
N LEU A 24 7.33 12.62 1.54
CA LEU A 24 7.24 13.14 0.17
C LEU A 24 5.95 13.92 -0.09
N GLY A 25 5.39 14.58 0.93
CA GLY A 25 4.23 15.44 0.79
C GLY A 25 4.45 16.58 -0.22
N GLY A 26 3.43 16.90 -1.01
CA GLY A 26 3.46 17.95 -2.04
C GLY A 26 4.11 17.54 -3.36
N TYR A 27 4.78 16.39 -3.41
CA TYR A 27 5.28 15.81 -4.65
C TYR A 27 4.15 15.11 -5.41
N ASN A 28 4.23 15.11 -6.75
CA ASN A 28 3.27 14.42 -7.61
C ASN A 28 3.55 12.90 -7.67
N ILE A 29 3.66 12.28 -6.50
CA ILE A 29 3.93 10.85 -6.31
C ILE A 29 2.76 10.27 -5.51
N LEU A 30 2.33 9.07 -5.89
CA LEU A 30 1.29 8.35 -5.18
C LEU A 30 1.86 7.75 -3.89
N GLY A 31 1.20 7.98 -2.77
CA GLY A 31 1.60 7.47 -1.45
C GLY A 31 0.72 6.30 -1.02
N VAL A 32 1.33 5.24 -0.50
CA VAL A 32 0.64 4.21 0.28
C VAL A 32 0.43 4.78 1.69
N VAL A 33 -0.83 5.01 2.06
CA VAL A 33 -1.18 5.59 3.37
C VAL A 33 -1.33 4.51 4.43
N ASP A 34 -1.90 3.37 4.03
CA ASP A 34 -2.07 2.23 4.91
C ASP A 34 -2.06 0.95 4.06
N LEU A 35 -1.42 -0.10 4.58
CA LEU A 35 -1.34 -1.41 3.98
C LEU A 35 -1.45 -2.44 5.09
N SER A 36 -2.51 -3.24 5.07
CA SER A 36 -2.73 -4.25 6.09
C SER A 36 -3.21 -5.56 5.49
N VAL A 37 -2.72 -6.66 6.05
CA VAL A 37 -3.18 -8.02 5.79
C VAL A 37 -3.61 -8.62 7.12
N PHE A 38 -4.86 -9.08 7.19
CA PHE A 38 -5.39 -9.67 8.41
C PHE A 38 -4.59 -10.92 8.77
N GLU A 39 -4.38 -11.14 10.07
CA GLU A 39 -3.37 -12.08 10.59
C GLU A 39 -3.48 -13.48 10.00
N LYS A 40 -4.71 -14.01 9.96
CA LYS A 40 -5.03 -15.34 9.38
C LYS A 40 -4.65 -15.50 7.90
N TYR A 41 -4.40 -14.41 7.18
CA TYR A 41 -4.03 -14.41 5.76
C TYR A 41 -2.60 -13.91 5.50
N ARG A 42 -1.82 -13.63 6.54
CA ARG A 42 -0.38 -13.29 6.39
C ARG A 42 0.39 -14.47 5.78
N ARG A 43 1.59 -14.20 5.25
CA ARG A 43 2.47 -15.17 4.54
C ARG A 43 1.87 -15.80 3.28
N LYS A 44 0.75 -15.30 2.76
CA LYS A 44 0.11 -15.74 1.50
C LYS A 44 0.35 -14.79 0.31
N LYS A 45 1.37 -13.94 0.37
CA LYS A 45 1.72 -12.91 -0.66
C LYS A 45 0.64 -11.86 -0.96
N ILE A 46 -0.38 -11.72 -0.10
CA ILE A 46 -1.47 -10.76 -0.30
C ILE A 46 -0.97 -9.30 -0.28
N ALA A 47 -0.05 -8.97 0.64
CA ALA A 47 0.55 -7.63 0.68
C ALA A 47 1.31 -7.32 -0.62
N THR A 48 2.05 -8.30 -1.16
CA THR A 48 2.74 -8.18 -2.46
C THR A 48 1.74 -7.88 -3.57
N MET A 49 0.65 -8.64 -3.67
CA MET A 49 -0.37 -8.39 -4.69
C MET A 49 -1.04 -7.01 -4.56
N LEU A 50 -1.28 -6.55 -3.33
CA LEU A 50 -1.82 -5.22 -3.06
C LEU A 50 -0.86 -4.12 -3.50
N LEU A 51 0.45 -4.30 -3.26
CA LEU A 51 1.49 -3.37 -3.70
C LEU A 51 1.67 -3.39 -5.22
N ASP A 52 1.70 -4.56 -5.86
CA ASP A 52 1.78 -4.67 -7.33
C ASP A 52 0.61 -3.93 -8.00
N ALA A 53 -0.60 -4.07 -7.43
CA ALA A 53 -1.77 -3.33 -7.89
C ALA A 53 -1.63 -1.82 -7.66
N ALA A 54 -1.04 -1.39 -6.55
CA ALA A 54 -0.78 0.01 -6.27
C ALA A 54 0.22 0.63 -7.24
N GLU A 55 1.29 -0.10 -7.55
CA GLU A 55 2.28 0.30 -8.56
C GLU A 55 1.67 0.39 -9.96
N ASN A 56 0.82 -0.57 -10.34
CA ASN A 56 0.10 -0.53 -11.62
C ASN A 56 -0.75 0.74 -11.76
N ILE A 57 -1.42 1.17 -10.67
CA ILE A 57 -2.17 2.43 -10.64
C ILE A 57 -1.20 3.63 -10.69
N ALA A 58 -0.13 3.60 -9.91
CA ALA A 58 0.86 4.68 -9.88
C ALA A 58 1.45 4.95 -11.26
N ARG A 59 1.72 3.92 -12.07
CA ARG A 59 2.25 4.05 -13.45
C ARG A 59 1.39 4.91 -14.38
N GLN A 60 0.11 5.12 -14.07
CA GLN A 60 -0.77 6.02 -14.84
C GLN A 60 -0.46 7.51 -14.59
N HIS A 61 0.28 7.83 -13.52
CA HIS A 61 0.57 9.19 -13.08
C HIS A 61 2.07 9.47 -12.90
N CYS A 62 2.85 8.49 -12.44
CA CYS A 62 4.26 8.59 -12.12
C CYS A 62 4.95 7.22 -12.18
N ASN A 63 6.26 7.18 -12.41
CA ASN A 63 7.06 5.94 -12.35
C ASN A 63 7.51 5.56 -10.93
N LYS A 64 6.96 6.19 -9.89
CA LYS A 64 7.32 6.00 -8.49
C LYS A 64 6.08 5.95 -7.60
N ILE A 65 6.21 5.19 -6.51
CA ILE A 65 5.30 5.17 -5.37
C ILE A 65 6.14 5.30 -4.09
N TYR A 66 5.56 5.78 -3.00
CA TYR A 66 6.25 5.84 -1.71
C TYR A 66 5.37 5.38 -0.55
N LEU A 67 6.01 5.01 0.56
CA LEU A 67 5.38 4.69 1.83
C LEU A 67 6.28 5.26 2.93
N ASP A 68 5.68 5.96 3.88
CA ASP A 68 6.36 6.32 5.12
C ASP A 68 6.27 5.12 6.08
N VAL A 69 7.41 4.64 6.56
CA VAL A 69 7.49 3.53 7.52
C VAL A 69 8.08 3.99 8.84
N CYS A 70 7.50 3.51 9.94
CA CYS A 70 8.11 3.66 11.25
C CYS A 70 9.19 2.60 11.44
N LEU A 71 10.30 2.98 12.06
CA LEU A 71 11.24 2.02 12.62
C LEU A 71 10.57 1.36 13.82
N ASN A 72 10.43 0.04 13.79
CA ASN A 72 10.04 -0.74 14.95
C ASN A 72 11.25 -1.53 15.43
N SER A 73 11.62 -1.38 16.70
CA SER A 73 12.79 -2.03 17.31
C SER A 73 12.44 -3.32 18.08
N GLN A 74 11.20 -3.80 17.96
CA GLN A 74 10.77 -5.06 18.58
C GLN A 74 10.76 -6.18 17.54
N GLU A 75 11.72 -7.10 17.68
CA GLU A 75 11.72 -8.46 17.12
C GLU A 75 11.25 -9.47 18.17
#